data_AF-R7NJP8-F1
#
_entry.id   AF-R7NJP8-F1
#
_cell.length_a   1.000
_cell.length_b   1.000
_cell.length_c   1.000
_cell.angle_alpha   90.00
_cell.angle_beta   90.00
_cell.angle_gamma   90.00
#
_symmetry.space_group_name_H-M   'P 1'
#
loop_
_entity.id
_entity.type
_entity.pdbx_description
1 polymer ?
#
loop_
_entity_poly.entity_id
_entity_poly.type
_entity_poly.pdbx_seq_one_letter_code
_entity_poly.pdbx_strand_id
1 'polypeptide(L)'
;MNKLGYSKIEILVVIVLLGIVAFITINHTSYAFAIDKNEAIEEVEYLIEVQAEDYALANTTLFEETNTTYISVDDLIEAGYLAGNESGVLTDPTDSSKNFNDKKVKLEYDEKKNNVTATVVD
;
A
#
# COMPACT_ATOMS: atom_id res chain seq x y z
N MET A 1 -28.34 -49.99 2.76
CA MET A 1 -27.11 -49.60 3.48
C MET A 1 -25.91 -49.82 2.58
N ASN A 2 -25.02 -48.84 2.50
CA ASN A 2 -23.79 -48.92 1.72
C ASN A 2 -22.72 -49.72 2.50
N LYS A 3 -21.58 -50.06 1.87
CA LYS A 3 -20.47 -50.82 2.52
C LYS A 3 -19.94 -50.17 3.82
N LEU A 4 -20.24 -48.90 4.04
CA LEU A 4 -19.83 -48.11 5.21
C LEU A 4 -20.92 -48.03 6.30
N GLY A 5 -22.03 -48.77 6.18
CA GLY A 5 -23.08 -48.81 7.20
C GLY A 5 -24.11 -47.68 7.13
N TYR A 6 -23.93 -46.70 6.25
CA TYR A 6 -24.88 -45.58 6.08
C TYR A 6 -25.95 -45.84 5.01
N SER A 7 -27.13 -45.26 5.20
CA SER A 7 -28.19 -45.13 4.22
C SER A 7 -27.87 -44.04 3.18
N LYS A 8 -28.40 -44.19 1.96
CA LYS A 8 -28.24 -43.20 0.89
C LYS A 8 -28.78 -41.82 1.29
N ILE A 9 -29.85 -41.80 2.08
CA ILE A 9 -30.50 -40.58 2.57
C ILE A 9 -29.61 -39.87 3.59
N GLU A 10 -28.98 -40.61 4.50
CA GLU A 10 -28.09 -40.03 5.52
C GLU A 10 -26.87 -39.37 4.87
N ILE A 11 -26.29 -40.00 3.85
CA ILE A 11 -25.18 -39.41 3.07
C ILE A 11 -25.63 -38.13 2.36
N LEU A 12 -26.84 -38.12 1.79
CA LEU A 12 -27.38 -36.94 1.10
C LEU A 12 -27.56 -35.76 2.06
N VAL A 13 -28.07 -36.00 3.27
CA VAL A 13 -28.21 -34.97 4.31
C VAL A 13 -26.84 -34.41 4.71
N VAL A 14 -25.84 -35.26 4.90
CA VAL A 14 -24.47 -34.81 5.24
C VAL A 14 -23.87 -33.94 4.14
N ILE A 15 -24.05 -34.31 2.86
CA ILE A 15 -23.55 -33.52 1.72
C ILE A 15 -24.20 -32.12 1.70
N VAL A 16 -25.52 -32.03 1.93
CA VAL A 16 -26.22 -30.74 1.98
C VAL A 16 -25.72 -29.87 3.12
N LEU A 17 -25.54 -30.44 4.32
CA LEU A 17 -25.01 -29.71 5.47
C LEU A 17 -23.58 -29.20 5.24
N LEU A 18 -22.72 -30.03 4.65
CA LEU A 18 -21.36 -29.61 4.27
C LEU A 18 -21.37 -28.48 3.23
N GLY A 19 -22.29 -28.52 2.26
CA GLY A 19 -22.45 -27.45 1.28
C GLY A 19 -22.86 -26.12 1.90
N ILE A 20 -23.78 -26.13 2.86
CA ILE A 20 -24.21 -24.92 3.59
C ILE A 20 -23.06 -24.34 4.42
N VAL A 21 -22.35 -25.19 5.17
CA VAL A 21 -21.21 -24.74 5.99
C VAL A 21 -20.11 -24.15 5.10
N ALA A 22 -19.75 -24.83 4.01
CA ALA A 22 -18.75 -24.34 3.06
C ALA A 22 -19.14 -22.98 2.47
N PHE A 23 -20.41 -22.80 2.07
CA PHE A 23 -20.90 -21.53 1.54
C PHE A 23 -20.79 -20.37 2.56
N ILE A 24 -21.15 -20.61 3.82
CA ILE A 24 -21.04 -19.60 4.88
C ILE A 24 -19.57 -19.24 5.14
N THR A 25 -18.70 -20.25 5.27
CA THR A 25 -17.27 -20.05 5.54
C THR A 25 -16.58 -19.26 4.43
N ILE A 26 -16.83 -19.62 3.15
CA ILE A 26 -16.22 -18.94 1.99
C ILE A 26 -16.60 -17.46 1.95
N ASN A 27 -17.91 -17.15 2.09
CA ASN A 27 -18.37 -15.76 2.08
C ASN A 27 -17.78 -14.97 3.24
N HIS A 28 -17.74 -15.53 4.46
CA HIS A 28 -17.16 -14.84 5.62
C HIS A 28 -15.64 -14.58 5.46
N THR A 29 -14.89 -15.52 4.87
CA THR A 29 -13.46 -15.31 4.60
C THR A 29 -13.21 -14.35 3.44
N SER A 30 -14.14 -14.25 2.47
CA SER A 30 -13.99 -13.35 1.31
C SER A 30 -14.03 -11.88 1.71
N TYR A 31 -14.80 -11.51 2.75
CA TYR A 31 -14.82 -10.13 3.26
C TYR A 31 -13.51 -9.73 3.94
N ALA A 32 -12.73 -10.67 4.44
CA ALA A 32 -11.41 -10.40 5.04
C ALA A 32 -10.33 -10.06 3.98
N PHE A 33 -10.64 -10.21 2.68
CA PHE A 33 -9.80 -9.79 1.56
C PHE A 33 -10.33 -8.55 0.84
N ALA A 34 -11.33 -7.87 1.41
CA ALA A 34 -11.68 -6.53 0.95
C ALA A 34 -10.53 -5.60 1.36
N ILE A 35 -9.51 -5.50 0.50
CA ILE A 35 -8.42 -4.54 0.64
C ILE A 35 -9.06 -3.16 0.72
N ASP A 36 -8.85 -2.47 1.83
CA ASP A 36 -9.23 -1.08 1.94
C ASP A 36 -8.33 -0.30 0.97
N LYS A 37 -8.96 0.25 -0.07
CA LYS A 37 -8.26 0.99 -1.11
C LYS A 37 -7.54 2.21 -0.54
N ASN A 38 -8.08 2.80 0.53
CA ASN A 38 -7.48 3.95 1.18
C ASN A 38 -6.21 3.54 1.92
N GLU A 39 -6.23 2.41 2.63
CA GLU A 39 -5.06 1.88 3.34
C GLU A 39 -3.89 1.61 2.37
N ALA A 40 -4.18 1.09 1.18
CA ALA A 40 -3.15 0.88 0.16
C ALA A 40 -2.54 2.19 -0.38
N ILE A 41 -3.33 3.25 -0.50
CA ILE A 41 -2.83 4.58 -0.90
C ILE A 41 -2.01 5.19 0.24
N GLU A 42 -2.52 5.15 1.47
CA GLU A 42 -1.86 5.67 2.67
C GLU A 42 -0.48 5.02 2.88
N GLU A 43 -0.35 3.72 2.66
CA GLU A 43 0.94 3.00 2.73
C GLU A 43 1.93 3.46 1.66
N VAL A 44 1.45 3.77 0.45
CA VAL A 44 2.32 4.31 -0.62
C VAL A 44 2.76 5.74 -0.30
N GLU A 45 1.85 6.58 0.18
CA GLU A 45 2.19 7.94 0.62
C GLU A 45 3.17 7.92 1.79
N TYR A 46 2.96 7.05 2.77
CA TYR A 46 3.89 6.85 3.88
C TYR A 46 5.29 6.42 3.40
N LEU A 47 5.37 5.47 2.46
CA LEU A 47 6.63 5.06 1.85
C LEU A 47 7.34 6.25 1.17
N ILE A 48 6.59 7.06 0.41
CA ILE A 48 7.12 8.26 -0.23
C ILE A 48 7.69 9.21 0.82
N GLU A 49 6.97 9.46 1.92
CA GLU A 49 7.40 10.34 3.00
C GLU A 49 8.70 9.86 3.64
N VAL A 50 8.79 8.59 4.05
CA VAL A 50 9.99 8.03 4.68
C VAL A 50 11.21 8.13 3.76
N GLN A 51 11.04 7.81 2.47
CA GLN A 51 12.14 7.89 1.51
C GLN A 51 12.54 9.34 1.19
N ALA A 52 11.58 10.26 1.22
CA ALA A 52 11.84 11.67 1.07
C ALA A 52 12.60 12.27 2.27
N GLU A 53 12.32 11.79 3.48
CA GLU A 53 13.08 12.16 4.69
C GLU A 53 14.54 11.71 4.57
N ASP A 54 14.78 10.46 4.17
CA ASP A 54 16.13 9.92 3.96
C ASP A 54 16.90 10.67 2.86
N TYR A 55 16.23 10.98 1.75
CA TYR A 55 16.79 11.79 0.67
C TYR A 55 17.16 13.19 1.16
N ALA A 56 16.26 13.85 1.88
CA ALA A 56 16.45 15.21 2.36
C ALA A 56 17.57 15.30 3.42
N LEU A 57 17.67 14.31 4.30
CA LEU A 57 18.76 14.20 5.28
C LEU A 57 20.12 13.95 4.63
N ALA A 58 20.16 13.22 3.51
CA ALA A 58 21.38 13.06 2.73
C ALA A 58 21.76 14.33 1.94
N ASN A 59 20.78 15.21 1.67
CA ASN A 59 20.93 16.42 0.85
C ASN A 59 20.55 17.69 1.63
N THR A 60 21.17 17.90 2.79
CA THR A 60 20.86 19.06 3.66
C THR A 60 21.09 20.43 3.00
N THR A 61 21.85 20.47 1.89
CA THR A 61 22.02 21.65 1.05
C THR A 61 20.69 22.22 0.53
N LEU A 62 19.65 21.38 0.45
CA LEU A 62 18.30 21.79 0.08
C LEU A 62 17.68 22.81 1.05
N PHE A 63 18.25 22.96 2.25
CA PHE A 63 17.71 23.81 3.31
C PHE A 63 18.60 25.02 3.65
N GLU A 64 19.63 25.32 2.85
CA GLU A 64 20.57 26.42 3.16
C GLU A 64 19.90 27.80 3.18
N GLU A 65 18.89 28.02 2.34
CA GLU A 65 18.17 29.29 2.25
C GLU A 65 16.83 29.28 3.03
N THR A 66 16.30 28.08 3.32
CA THR A 66 14.96 27.89 3.89
C THR A 66 14.85 26.55 4.60
N ASN A 67 14.17 26.51 5.74
CA ASN A 67 13.89 25.26 6.44
C ASN A 67 12.79 24.42 5.79
N THR A 68 12.16 24.93 4.73
CA THR A 68 11.10 24.24 4.00
C THR A 68 11.38 24.26 2.51
N THR A 69 11.31 23.09 1.88
CA THR A 69 11.45 22.93 0.43
C THR A 69 10.43 21.94 -0.12
N TYR A 70 10.37 21.80 -1.44
CA TYR A 70 9.49 20.86 -2.13
C TYR A 70 10.30 20.08 -3.16
N ILE A 71 10.05 18.78 -3.19
CA ILE A 71 10.55 17.87 -4.23
C ILE A 71 9.38 17.14 -4.87
N SER A 72 9.60 16.50 -6.00
CA SER A 72 8.63 15.59 -6.62
C SER A 72 8.95 14.14 -6.26
N VAL A 73 7.96 13.26 -6.44
CA VAL A 73 8.18 11.81 -6.37
C VAL A 73 9.13 11.37 -7.48
N ASP A 74 9.11 12.02 -8.64
CA ASP A 74 10.04 11.75 -9.74
C ASP A 74 11.50 11.99 -9.33
N ASP A 75 11.78 13.07 -8.60
CA ASP A 75 13.13 13.35 -8.08
C ASP A 75 13.65 12.21 -7.19
N LEU A 76 12.76 11.60 -6.39
CA LEU A 76 13.11 10.46 -5.53
C LEU A 76 13.37 9.18 -6.33
N ILE A 77 12.68 8.99 -7.44
CA ILE A 77 12.90 7.85 -8.35
C ILE A 77 14.23 8.05 -9.09
N GLU A 78 14.49 9.25 -9.62
CA GLU A 78 15.74 9.59 -10.29
C GLU A 78 16.95 9.48 -9.34
N ALA A 79 16.79 9.88 -8.08
CA ALA A 79 17.80 9.74 -7.04
C ALA A 79 17.96 8.30 -6.52
N GLY A 80 17.08 7.36 -6.92
CA GLY A 80 17.14 5.95 -6.54
C GLY A 80 16.63 5.63 -5.13
N TYR A 81 15.88 6.54 -4.51
CA TYR A 81 15.23 6.35 -3.21
C TYR A 81 13.87 5.65 -3.33
N LEU A 82 13.23 5.76 -4.51
CA LEU A 82 12.01 5.03 -4.85
C LEU A 82 12.21 4.18 -6.11
N ALA A 83 11.60 3.00 -6.12
CA ALA A 83 11.59 2.13 -7.29
C ALA A 83 10.30 2.31 -8.07
N GLY A 84 10.41 2.88 -9.27
CA GLY A 84 9.33 2.85 -10.25
C GLY A 84 9.24 1.48 -10.95
N ASN A 85 8.20 1.31 -11.77
CA ASN A 85 8.11 0.20 -12.72
C ASN A 85 9.17 0.30 -13.83
N GLU A 86 9.13 -0.57 -14.84
CA GLU A 86 10.10 -0.58 -15.96
C GLU A 86 10.22 0.76 -16.70
N SER A 87 9.20 1.63 -16.60
CA SER A 87 9.17 2.97 -17.19
C SER A 87 9.52 4.08 -16.19
N GLY A 88 9.95 3.76 -14.97
CA GLY A 88 10.22 4.74 -13.91
C GLY A 88 8.96 5.32 -13.25
N VAL A 89 7.80 4.68 -13.40
CA VAL A 89 6.53 5.21 -12.89
C VAL A 89 6.14 4.51 -11.59
N LEU A 90 5.79 5.29 -10.56
CA LEU A 90 5.19 4.80 -9.32
C LEU A 90 3.67 4.78 -9.46
N THR A 91 3.13 3.62 -9.82
CA THR A 91 1.71 3.43 -10.15
C THR A 91 0.82 3.42 -8.91
N ASP A 92 -0.40 3.95 -9.03
CA ASP A 92 -1.42 3.88 -7.99
C ASP A 92 -1.90 2.41 -7.80
N PRO A 93 -1.85 1.86 -6.58
CA PRO A 93 -2.20 0.46 -6.31
C PRO A 93 -3.70 0.16 -6.52
N THR A 94 -4.54 1.19 -6.57
CA THR A 94 -6.00 1.09 -6.73
C THR A 94 -6.46 1.34 -8.17
N ASP A 95 -5.65 2.05 -8.97
CA ASP A 95 -5.94 2.43 -10.36
C ASP A 95 -4.67 2.54 -11.20
N SER A 96 -4.40 1.53 -12.03
CA SER A 96 -3.22 1.48 -12.91
C SER A 96 -3.12 2.60 -13.95
N SER A 97 -4.19 3.40 -14.14
CA SER A 97 -4.14 4.58 -15.03
C SER A 97 -3.57 5.83 -14.36
N LYS A 98 -3.37 5.79 -13.03
CA LYS A 98 -2.82 6.88 -12.22
C LYS A 98 -1.43 6.54 -11.69
N ASN A 99 -0.70 7.57 -11.31
CA ASN A 99 0.63 7.48 -10.72
C ASN A 99 0.86 8.60 -9.71
N PHE A 100 1.92 8.46 -8.92
CA PHE A 100 2.35 9.44 -7.93
C PHE A 100 3.49 10.33 -8.42
N ASN A 101 4.07 10.13 -9.62
CA ASN A 101 5.28 10.83 -10.08
C ASN A 101 5.14 12.36 -10.03
N ASP A 102 3.97 12.89 -10.40
CA ASP A 102 3.69 14.34 -10.40
C ASP A 102 3.40 14.91 -9.00
N LYS A 103 3.24 14.07 -7.96
CA LYS A 103 2.99 14.51 -6.59
C LYS A 103 4.20 15.22 -6.03
N LYS A 104 3.94 16.24 -5.22
CA LYS A 104 4.97 16.96 -4.50
C LYS A 104 5.07 16.43 -3.07
N VAL A 105 6.27 16.49 -2.54
CA VAL A 105 6.55 16.19 -1.15
C VAL A 105 7.10 17.47 -0.52
N LYS A 106 6.39 17.97 0.48
CA LYS A 106 6.85 19.06 1.32
C LYS A 106 7.88 18.50 2.29
N LEU A 107 9.03 19.13 2.39
CA LEU A 107 10.09 18.77 3.32
C LEU A 107 10.32 19.89 4.31
N GLU A 108 10.35 19.56 5.59
CA GLU A 108 10.60 20.52 6.68
C GLU A 108 11.76 20.05 7.54
N TYR A 109 12.84 20.83 7.58
CA TYR A 109 14.04 20.53 8.34
C TYR A 109 14.04 21.19 9.72
N ASP A 110 14.21 20.39 10.77
CA ASP A 110 14.43 20.82 12.14
C ASP A 110 15.93 20.72 12.47
N GLU A 111 16.65 21.84 12.33
CA GLU A 111 18.08 21.96 12.66
C GLU A 111 18.42 21.51 14.08
N LYS A 112 17.51 21.70 15.04
CA LYS A 112 17.79 21.40 16.47
C LYS A 112 17.78 19.91 16.73
N LYS A 113 16.97 19.17 15.98
CA LYS A 113 16.85 17.71 16.08
C LYS A 113 17.63 16.97 15.01
N ASN A 114 18.16 17.68 14.02
CA ASN A 114 18.77 17.12 12.82
C ASN A 114 17.82 16.09 12.18
N ASN A 115 16.57 16.50 11.97
CA ASN A 115 15.51 15.66 11.43
C ASN A 115 14.78 16.38 10.31
N VAL A 116 14.32 15.64 9.32
CA VAL A 116 13.39 16.13 8.29
C VAL A 116 12.04 15.48 8.54
N THR A 117 10.97 16.23 8.29
CA THR A 117 9.61 15.69 8.18
C THR A 117 9.14 15.87 6.75
N ALA A 118 8.65 14.80 6.15
CA ALA A 118 8.06 14.82 4.82
C ALA A 118 6.54 14.74 4.89
N THR A 119 5.86 15.37 3.94
CA THR A 119 4.41 15.21 3.77
C THR A 119 4.06 15.27 2.29
N VAL A 120 3.35 14.26 1.79
CA VAL A 120 2.83 14.29 0.41
C VAL A 120 1.77 15.39 0.29
N VAL A 121 1.87 16.21 -0.77
CA VAL A 121 0.95 17.30 -1.06
C VAL A 121 0.52 17.26 -2.53
N ASP A 122 -0.71 17.71 -2.78
CA ASP A 122 -1.32 17.84 -4.11
C ASP A 122 -0.75 19.02 -4.93
#